data_AF-A0A8K0CH99-F1
#
_entry.id   AF-A0A8K0CH99-F1
#
_cell.length_a   1.000
_cell.length_b   1.000
_cell.length_c   1.000
_cell.angle_alpha   90.00
_cell.angle_beta   90.00
_cell.angle_gamma   90.00
#
_symmetry.space_group_name_H-M   'P 1'
#
loop_
_entity.id
_entity.type
_entity.pdbx_description
1 polymer ?
#
loop_
_entity_poly.entity_id
_entity_poly.type
_entity_poly.pdbx_seq_one_letter_code
_entity_poly.pdbx_strand_id
1 'polypeptide(L)'
;MFKCLIILTVHIFLANSTSEIGPDVNYCDFPCGSHMHTICKLKHRCEVSSKCKRFQNSPFSDSEKQKIIQTHNNFRNLIALGEGCKSMEGKWFPPAASMRELVWDGELEFQAQCWANQCVMEHDICRRKYDGQYAGQILAWVRHKSVFSALRAFFDECKNTSLANIDSYGTGKEWGGHFAQMIYWNTTQVGCARVIYEFEDRSSERVMFVCNYAWAGSRVGEPIYIRGSPASRCPAHSKPHMDLKGLCTTNPSKSKVPNICKFAKDKKKCIPYLSMVKSVRRSYWTPDYDVYGQPVNFCDEKYRCWQGIHTICQANHNCRRKPHCLDDSELTQKEKRDILNRHNELRNTVALGKLKQIQGYQLTFPQASNMQELVWDEELEFFAQCLANQGIYKHDNCTIKTDGTPFGQNIASGYGYTIMDFVNAWYAEYENLNQLSSVLEPTEYPYQTGHFTQLVYAESMYIGCAKSRFWSNNKVDTFLVCNYGPAGNKKYQPMYIKGKPCASCQGRCHRIYKGLCKTQPSRSKPPNICKPYDYDCGPILKEPGLKDYYHHKWYARIKKSKKNETQKFVRASAVLKKNSFVLMGFVGCITVTYNFLL
;
A
#
# COMPACT_ATOMS: atom_id res chain seq x y z
N MET A 1 23.58 62.59 0.71
CA MET A 1 23.82 61.43 -0.19
C MET A 1 24.47 60.34 0.66
N PHE A 2 24.01 59.09 0.78
CA PHE A 2 22.81 58.38 0.27
C PHE A 2 22.14 57.66 1.46
N LYS A 3 20.81 57.55 1.50
CA LYS A 3 20.13 56.55 2.35
C LYS A 3 19.91 55.29 1.51
N CYS A 4 20.64 54.20 1.78
CA CYS A 4 20.34 52.91 1.17
C CYS A 4 19.09 52.30 1.78
N LEU A 5 17.97 52.38 1.04
CA LEU A 5 16.75 51.65 1.36
C LEU A 5 16.96 50.18 0.98
N ILE A 6 17.15 49.30 1.97
CA ILE A 6 17.12 47.85 1.73
C ILE A 6 15.65 47.46 1.59
N ILE A 7 15.14 47.46 0.36
CA ILE A 7 13.82 46.92 0.04
C ILE A 7 13.94 45.39 0.10
N LEU A 8 13.61 44.82 1.25
CA LEU A 8 13.47 43.37 1.39
C LEU A 8 12.20 42.94 0.64
N THR A 9 12.32 42.59 -0.64
CA THR A 9 11.21 42.02 -1.42
C THR A 9 10.90 40.64 -0.90
N VAL A 10 10.04 40.56 0.13
CA VAL A 10 9.47 39.30 0.61
C VAL A 10 8.66 38.70 -0.52
N HIS A 11 9.26 37.78 -1.26
CA HIS A 11 8.53 36.89 -2.15
C HIS A 11 7.73 35.92 -1.29
N ILE A 12 6.53 36.37 -0.88
CA ILE A 12 5.51 35.50 -0.34
C ILE A 12 5.15 34.55 -1.49
N PHE A 13 5.79 33.38 -1.50
CA PHE A 13 5.26 32.21 -2.20
C PHE A 13 3.95 31.82 -1.50
N LEU A 14 2.89 32.53 -1.86
CA LEU A 14 1.54 32.00 -1.77
C LEU A 14 1.54 30.75 -2.63
N ALA A 15 1.66 29.59 -1.96
CA ALA A 15 1.37 28.31 -2.56
C ALA A 15 -0.13 28.29 -2.89
N ASN A 16 -0.48 28.85 -4.05
CA ASN A 16 -1.83 28.89 -4.57
C ASN A 16 -2.31 27.44 -4.82
N SER A 17 -3.00 26.87 -3.83
CA SER A 17 -3.67 25.58 -3.91
C SER A 17 -4.97 25.64 -4.74
N THR A 18 -4.97 26.43 -5.81
CA THR A 18 -6.13 26.78 -6.63
C THR A 18 -6.42 25.76 -7.75
N SER A 19 -5.81 24.56 -7.71
CA SER A 19 -5.77 23.65 -8.85
C SER A 19 -6.76 22.46 -8.83
N GLU A 20 -7.51 22.24 -7.74
CA GLU A 20 -8.44 21.11 -7.61
C GLU A 20 -9.76 21.25 -8.37
N ILE A 21 -10.21 22.48 -8.65
CA ILE A 21 -11.44 22.72 -9.43
C ILE A 21 -11.14 22.54 -10.92
N GLY A 22 -11.87 21.63 -11.53
CA GLY A 22 -11.86 21.32 -12.96
C GLY A 22 -12.83 22.18 -13.77
N PRO A 23 -13.16 21.75 -15.00
CA PRO A 23 -14.03 22.52 -15.89
C PRO A 23 -15.43 22.69 -15.31
N ASP A 24 -16.14 23.73 -15.78
CA ASP A 24 -17.59 23.84 -15.62
C ASP A 24 -18.25 22.73 -16.46
N VAL A 25 -18.91 21.76 -15.82
CA VAL A 25 -19.52 20.61 -16.51
C VAL A 25 -21.03 20.59 -16.33
N ASN A 26 -21.75 20.66 -17.46
CA ASN A 26 -23.17 20.35 -17.52
C ASN A 26 -23.38 18.87 -17.84
N TYR A 27 -23.60 18.06 -16.80
CA TYR A 27 -23.84 16.62 -16.98
C TYR A 27 -25.10 16.25 -17.77
N CYS A 28 -26.02 17.18 -18.06
CA CYS A 28 -27.15 16.86 -18.94
C CYS A 28 -26.71 16.61 -20.39
N ASP A 29 -25.53 17.10 -20.79
CA ASP A 29 -24.99 16.96 -22.14
C ASP A 29 -24.31 15.59 -22.36
N PHE A 30 -24.27 14.74 -21.33
CA PHE A 30 -23.62 13.42 -21.32
C PHE A 30 -24.59 12.26 -21.03
N PRO A 31 -25.69 12.09 -21.79
CA PRO A 31 -26.62 10.98 -21.59
C PRO A 31 -26.01 9.62 -22.01
N CYS A 32 -26.64 8.55 -21.52
CA CYS A 32 -26.32 7.17 -21.85
C CYS A 32 -27.49 6.57 -22.64
N GLY A 33 -27.46 6.74 -23.96
CA GLY A 33 -28.62 6.45 -24.82
C GLY A 33 -29.79 7.36 -24.45
N SER A 34 -30.96 6.79 -24.19
CA SER A 34 -32.15 7.51 -23.72
C SER A 34 -32.11 7.91 -22.24
N HIS A 35 -31.10 7.46 -21.47
CA HIS A 35 -31.03 7.72 -20.03
C HIS A 35 -30.22 8.98 -19.71
N MET A 36 -30.89 9.95 -19.08
CA MET A 36 -30.28 11.16 -18.54
C MET A 36 -29.25 10.84 -17.44
N HIS A 37 -28.14 11.58 -17.43
CA HIS A 37 -27.04 11.42 -16.48
C HIS A 37 -27.49 11.59 -15.02
N THR A 38 -26.90 10.81 -14.11
CA THR A 38 -27.26 10.80 -12.68
C THR A 38 -27.11 12.16 -12.02
N ILE A 39 -26.01 12.89 -12.25
CA ILE A 39 -25.87 14.27 -11.74
C ILE A 39 -26.92 15.24 -12.31
N CYS A 40 -27.32 15.07 -13.58
CA CYS A 40 -28.38 15.87 -14.19
C CYS A 40 -29.76 15.54 -13.58
N LYS A 41 -30.06 14.26 -13.30
CA LYS A 41 -31.25 13.84 -12.53
C LYS A 41 -31.28 14.47 -11.13
N LEU A 42 -30.12 14.59 -10.49
CA LEU A 42 -29.92 15.29 -9.21
C LEU A 42 -29.85 16.83 -9.35
N LYS A 43 -30.25 17.39 -10.51
CA LYS A 43 -30.35 18.83 -10.80
C LYS A 43 -29.05 19.61 -10.52
N HIS A 44 -27.90 18.93 -10.67
CA HIS A 44 -26.55 19.39 -10.37
C HIS A 44 -26.32 19.85 -8.93
N ARG A 45 -26.95 19.20 -7.94
CA ARG A 45 -26.82 19.59 -6.53
C ARG A 45 -26.06 18.61 -5.66
N CYS A 46 -26.15 17.31 -5.98
CA CYS A 46 -25.59 16.20 -5.20
C CYS A 46 -25.95 16.25 -3.70
N GLU A 47 -27.15 16.78 -3.39
CA GLU A 47 -27.72 16.84 -2.05
C GLU A 47 -27.85 15.43 -1.43
N VAL A 48 -27.80 15.38 -0.11
CA VAL A 48 -28.13 14.18 0.67
C VAL A 48 -29.63 13.91 0.53
N SER A 49 -29.99 12.71 0.09
CA SER A 49 -31.37 12.26 -0.04
C SER A 49 -32.05 12.19 1.32
N SER A 50 -33.34 12.53 1.39
CA SER A 50 -34.16 12.35 2.59
C SER A 50 -34.31 10.89 3.02
N LYS A 51 -33.93 9.92 2.17
CA LYS A 51 -33.82 8.50 2.51
C LYS A 51 -32.65 8.19 3.47
N CYS A 52 -31.65 9.06 3.55
CA CYS A 52 -30.47 8.88 4.39
C CYS A 52 -30.77 9.26 5.86
N LYS A 53 -31.10 8.29 6.72
CA LYS A 53 -31.26 8.54 8.17
C LYS A 53 -29.90 8.63 8.87
N ARG A 54 -29.72 9.65 9.71
CA ARG A 54 -28.47 9.95 10.45
C ARG A 54 -27.22 9.94 9.55
N PHE A 55 -27.33 10.58 8.38
CA PHE A 55 -26.24 10.67 7.41
C PHE A 55 -24.98 11.33 7.99
N GLN A 56 -23.85 10.66 7.83
CA GLN A 56 -22.52 11.20 8.03
C GLN A 56 -21.68 11.01 6.76
N ASN A 57 -21.15 12.12 6.24
CA ASN A 57 -20.16 12.06 5.18
C ASN A 57 -18.83 11.53 5.73
N SER A 58 -18.15 10.66 4.98
CA SER A 58 -16.88 10.04 5.42
C SER A 58 -15.89 9.97 4.25
N PRO A 59 -15.42 11.13 3.75
CA PRO A 59 -14.52 11.19 2.60
C PRO A 59 -13.20 10.45 2.89
N PHE A 60 -12.58 9.90 1.85
CA PHE A 60 -11.28 9.25 1.96
C PHE A 60 -10.16 10.28 2.05
N SER A 61 -9.21 10.05 2.97
CA SER A 61 -7.91 10.72 2.96
C SER A 61 -7.06 10.27 1.76
N ASP A 62 -6.08 11.08 1.34
CA ASP A 62 -5.19 10.72 0.23
C ASP A 62 -4.42 9.40 0.45
N SER A 63 -4.12 9.06 1.71
CA SER A 63 -3.54 7.75 2.06
C SER A 63 -4.52 6.60 1.80
N GLU A 64 -5.79 6.75 2.19
CA GLU A 64 -6.83 5.76 1.88
C GLU A 64 -7.06 5.62 0.38
N LYS A 65 -7.10 6.72 -0.38
CA LYS A 65 -7.20 6.71 -1.85
C LYS A 65 -6.04 5.94 -2.47
N GLN A 66 -4.81 6.26 -2.06
CA GLN A 66 -3.60 5.57 -2.53
C GLN A 66 -3.62 4.09 -2.18
N LYS A 67 -4.07 3.72 -0.97
CA LYS A 67 -4.20 2.33 -0.55
C LYS A 67 -5.28 1.57 -1.33
N ILE A 68 -6.40 2.21 -1.66
CA ILE A 68 -7.46 1.61 -2.51
C ILE A 68 -6.88 1.26 -3.88
N ILE A 69 -6.11 2.17 -4.50
CA ILE A 69 -5.45 1.94 -5.80
C ILE A 69 -4.42 0.82 -5.70
N GLN A 70 -3.55 0.85 -4.67
CA GLN A 70 -2.56 -0.20 -4.44
C GLN A 70 -3.21 -1.58 -4.29
N THR A 71 -4.29 -1.69 -3.52
CA THR A 71 -5.04 -2.95 -3.34
C THR A 71 -5.60 -3.45 -4.67
N HIS A 72 -6.23 -2.59 -5.47
CA HIS A 72 -6.69 -2.98 -6.81
C HIS A 72 -5.54 -3.43 -7.72
N ASN A 73 -4.45 -2.67 -7.77
CA ASN A 73 -3.31 -2.96 -8.65
C ASN A 73 -2.56 -4.22 -8.22
N ASN A 74 -2.46 -4.51 -6.92
CA ASN A 74 -1.92 -5.77 -6.41
C ASN A 74 -2.78 -6.97 -6.84
N PHE A 75 -4.11 -6.88 -6.70
CA PHE A 75 -5.03 -7.92 -7.15
C PHE A 75 -5.00 -8.14 -8.67
N ARG A 76 -4.97 -7.06 -9.46
CA ARG A 76 -4.81 -7.12 -10.92
C ARG A 76 -3.46 -7.74 -11.32
N ASN A 77 -2.39 -7.39 -10.62
CA ASN A 77 -1.05 -7.94 -10.85
C ASN A 77 -1.00 -9.44 -10.55
N LEU A 78 -1.58 -9.89 -9.43
CA LEU A 78 -1.66 -11.33 -9.09
C LEU A 78 -2.38 -12.13 -10.17
N ILE A 79 -3.58 -11.71 -10.58
CA ILE A 79 -4.34 -12.40 -11.63
C ILE A 79 -3.60 -12.35 -12.98
N ALA A 80 -2.96 -11.23 -13.31
CA ALA A 80 -2.18 -11.12 -14.54
C ALA A 80 -0.94 -12.03 -14.58
N LEU A 81 -0.37 -12.38 -13.42
CA LEU A 81 0.69 -13.39 -13.28
C LEU A 81 0.16 -14.83 -13.28
N GLY A 82 -1.14 -15.04 -13.11
CA GLY A 82 -1.77 -16.36 -12.93
C GLY A 82 -1.76 -16.86 -11.48
N GLU A 83 -1.76 -15.94 -10.52
CA GLU A 83 -1.61 -16.19 -9.09
C GLU A 83 -2.76 -15.55 -8.27
N GLY A 84 -2.69 -15.64 -6.93
CA GLY A 84 -3.55 -14.90 -5.99
C GLY A 84 -4.97 -15.44 -5.79
N CYS A 85 -5.60 -16.04 -6.81
CA CYS A 85 -6.85 -16.78 -6.63
C CYS A 85 -7.04 -17.96 -7.58
N LYS A 86 -7.77 -18.98 -7.11
CA LYS A 86 -8.30 -20.09 -7.90
C LYS A 86 -9.78 -19.85 -8.22
N SER A 87 -10.14 -20.15 -9.45
CA SER A 87 -11.50 -20.24 -9.98
C SER A 87 -12.35 -21.28 -9.26
N MET A 88 -13.66 -21.28 -9.56
CA MET A 88 -14.61 -22.30 -9.13
C MET A 88 -14.15 -23.73 -9.49
N GLU A 89 -13.49 -23.91 -10.63
CA GLU A 89 -12.93 -25.20 -11.07
C GLU A 89 -11.66 -25.61 -10.29
N GLY A 90 -11.29 -24.91 -9.21
CA GLY A 90 -10.09 -25.15 -8.40
C GLY A 90 -8.77 -24.81 -9.12
N LYS A 91 -8.85 -24.21 -10.31
CA LYS A 91 -7.73 -23.88 -11.20
C LYS A 91 -7.33 -22.42 -11.05
N TRP A 92 -6.04 -22.11 -11.17
CA TRP A 92 -5.57 -20.73 -11.26
C TRP A 92 -6.16 -20.03 -12.49
N PHE A 93 -6.43 -18.73 -12.36
CA PHE A 93 -6.79 -17.90 -13.50
C PHE A 93 -5.61 -17.82 -14.49
N PRO A 94 -5.86 -17.85 -15.82
CA PRO A 94 -4.77 -17.81 -16.80
C PRO A 94 -4.05 -16.44 -16.77
N PRO A 95 -2.74 -16.35 -17.00
CA PRO A 95 -2.02 -15.08 -17.08
C PRO A 95 -2.59 -14.10 -18.12
N ALA A 96 -2.46 -12.79 -17.86
CA ALA A 96 -3.06 -11.73 -18.66
C ALA A 96 -1.99 -10.91 -19.41
N ALA A 97 -2.13 -10.79 -20.73
CA ALA A 97 -1.12 -10.17 -21.59
C ALA A 97 -1.15 -8.62 -21.57
N SER A 98 -2.29 -8.01 -21.25
CA SER A 98 -2.55 -6.58 -21.47
C SER A 98 -3.17 -5.85 -20.27
N MET A 99 -3.17 -6.46 -19.08
CA MET A 99 -3.78 -5.91 -17.86
C MET A 99 -3.17 -4.55 -17.50
N ARG A 100 -3.97 -3.49 -17.44
CA ARG A 100 -3.48 -2.13 -17.12
C ARG A 100 -3.50 -1.86 -15.62
N GLU A 101 -2.59 -1.03 -15.13
CA GLU A 101 -2.71 -0.43 -13.79
C GLU A 101 -3.86 0.59 -13.75
N LEU A 102 -4.47 0.73 -12.58
CA LEU A 102 -5.44 1.78 -12.26
C LEU A 102 -4.76 2.99 -11.64
N VAL A 103 -5.26 4.17 -11.95
CA VAL A 103 -4.93 5.45 -11.28
C VAL A 103 -6.20 6.05 -10.66
N TRP A 104 -6.06 6.95 -9.68
CA TRP A 104 -7.21 7.67 -9.13
C TRP A 104 -7.81 8.62 -10.17
N ASP A 105 -9.12 8.83 -10.10
CA ASP A 105 -9.82 9.83 -10.89
C ASP A 105 -10.83 10.61 -10.02
N GLY A 106 -10.59 11.92 -9.91
CA GLY A 106 -11.40 12.81 -9.06
C GLY A 106 -12.82 13.04 -9.60
N GLU A 107 -13.06 12.86 -10.91
CA GLU A 107 -14.42 12.90 -11.44
C GLU A 107 -15.18 11.64 -11.04
N LEU A 108 -14.57 10.45 -11.17
CA LEU A 108 -15.19 9.20 -10.76
C LEU A 108 -15.49 9.16 -9.25
N GLU A 109 -14.60 9.70 -8.42
CA GLU A 109 -14.81 9.91 -6.98
C GLU A 109 -15.99 10.85 -6.72
N PHE A 110 -16.06 11.99 -7.42
CA PHE A 110 -17.17 12.92 -7.29
C PHE A 110 -18.52 12.29 -7.68
N GLN A 111 -18.57 11.59 -8.81
CA GLN A 111 -19.77 10.87 -9.25
C GLN A 111 -20.17 9.78 -8.22
N ALA A 112 -19.19 9.08 -7.63
CA ALA A 112 -19.43 8.08 -6.60
C ALA A 112 -20.01 8.70 -5.33
N GLN A 113 -19.50 9.85 -4.89
CA GLN A 113 -20.01 10.60 -3.74
C GLN A 113 -21.44 11.09 -3.97
N CYS A 114 -21.73 11.66 -5.14
CA CYS A 114 -23.09 12.09 -5.51
C CYS A 114 -24.11 10.94 -5.44
N TRP A 115 -23.71 9.71 -5.82
CA TRP A 115 -24.56 8.53 -5.70
C TRP A 115 -24.66 7.99 -4.27
N ALA A 116 -23.54 7.95 -3.53
CA ALA A 116 -23.51 7.55 -2.13
C ALA A 116 -24.45 8.43 -1.27
N ASN A 117 -24.51 9.73 -1.55
CA ASN A 117 -25.44 10.69 -0.94
C ASN A 117 -26.94 10.35 -1.16
N GLN A 118 -27.28 9.39 -2.02
CA GLN A 118 -28.67 8.97 -2.25
C GLN A 118 -29.13 7.84 -1.32
N CYS A 119 -28.21 7.11 -0.69
CA CYS A 119 -28.49 5.99 0.23
C CYS A 119 -29.38 4.90 -0.41
N VAL A 120 -29.07 4.53 -1.65
CA VAL A 120 -29.75 3.47 -2.42
C VAL A 120 -28.72 2.46 -2.91
N MET A 121 -28.86 1.18 -2.54
CA MET A 121 -28.00 0.09 -3.01
C MET A 121 -28.50 -0.51 -4.32
N GLU A 122 -28.56 0.34 -5.32
CA GLU A 122 -28.84 0.00 -6.71
C GLU A 122 -27.83 0.73 -7.59
N HIS A 123 -27.51 0.17 -8.76
CA HIS A 123 -26.65 0.86 -9.71
C HIS A 123 -27.42 1.99 -10.41
N ASP A 124 -26.92 3.22 -10.35
CA ASP A 124 -27.42 4.25 -11.24
C ASP A 124 -27.15 3.93 -12.73
N ILE A 125 -28.03 4.43 -13.59
CA ILE A 125 -28.08 4.01 -14.99
C ILE A 125 -27.05 4.77 -15.86
N CYS A 126 -26.59 5.96 -15.45
CA CYS A 126 -25.75 6.79 -16.30
C CYS A 126 -24.78 7.69 -15.52
N ARG A 127 -23.49 7.33 -15.65
CA ARG A 127 -22.33 7.83 -14.92
C ARG A 127 -21.16 8.16 -15.87
N ARG A 128 -21.49 8.71 -17.05
CA ARG A 128 -20.54 8.96 -18.12
C ARG A 128 -19.60 10.11 -17.73
N LYS A 129 -18.29 9.94 -17.96
CA LYS A 129 -17.31 11.00 -17.74
C LYS A 129 -17.54 12.17 -18.69
N TYR A 130 -17.10 13.38 -18.33
CA TYR A 130 -17.14 14.55 -19.23
C TYR A 130 -16.17 14.45 -20.42
N ASP A 131 -15.24 13.50 -20.41
CA ASP A 131 -14.45 13.11 -21.59
C ASP A 131 -15.16 12.08 -22.50
N GLY A 132 -16.39 11.69 -22.15
CA GLY A 132 -17.21 10.75 -22.90
C GLY A 132 -16.95 9.27 -22.60
N GLN A 133 -16.04 8.90 -21.70
CA GLN A 133 -15.86 7.50 -21.28
C GLN A 133 -17.07 7.01 -20.48
N TYR A 134 -17.52 5.78 -20.75
CA TYR A 134 -18.47 5.09 -19.88
C TYR A 134 -17.75 4.58 -18.63
N ALA A 135 -18.37 4.76 -17.47
CA ALA A 135 -17.92 4.14 -16.24
C ALA A 135 -18.87 3.02 -15.78
N GLY A 136 -18.30 2.03 -15.11
CA GLY A 136 -18.97 0.95 -14.40
C GLY A 136 -18.94 1.23 -12.90
N GLN A 137 -19.62 0.43 -12.08
CA GLN A 137 -19.73 0.67 -10.65
C GLN A 137 -19.68 -0.62 -9.84
N ILE A 138 -19.03 -0.55 -8.68
CA ILE A 138 -19.14 -1.53 -7.59
C ILE A 138 -19.80 -0.85 -6.39
N LEU A 139 -20.68 -1.59 -5.71
CA LEU A 139 -21.45 -1.14 -4.55
C LEU A 139 -21.34 -2.17 -3.42
N ALA A 140 -21.17 -1.73 -2.17
CA ALA A 140 -21.30 -2.62 -1.01
C ALA A 140 -21.91 -1.96 0.22
N TRP A 141 -22.61 -2.81 0.99
CA TRP A 141 -22.75 -2.64 2.43
C TRP A 141 -21.49 -3.13 3.13
N VAL A 142 -20.80 -2.22 3.82
CA VAL A 142 -19.80 -2.57 4.83
C VAL A 142 -20.41 -2.35 6.22
N ARG A 143 -20.44 -3.40 7.03
CA ARG A 143 -20.63 -3.25 8.49
C ARG A 143 -19.35 -2.60 9.06
N HIS A 144 -19.44 -2.04 10.27
CA HIS A 144 -18.36 -1.27 10.90
C HIS A 144 -16.96 -1.86 10.61
N LYS A 145 -16.10 -1.00 10.04
CA LYS A 145 -14.68 -1.15 9.71
C LYS A 145 -14.32 -1.63 8.29
N SER A 146 -13.37 -0.87 7.71
CA SER A 146 -12.54 -1.18 6.55
C SER A 146 -13.25 -1.49 5.22
N VAL A 147 -13.26 -0.50 4.31
CA VAL A 147 -13.62 -0.70 2.88
C VAL A 147 -12.68 -1.69 2.17
N PHE A 148 -11.49 -1.95 2.73
CA PHE A 148 -10.57 -2.96 2.21
C PHE A 148 -11.10 -4.39 2.41
N SER A 149 -11.97 -4.63 3.40
CA SER A 149 -12.67 -5.90 3.54
C SER A 149 -13.64 -6.13 2.38
N ALA A 150 -14.35 -5.09 1.93
CA ALA A 150 -15.18 -5.14 0.72
C ALA A 150 -14.32 -5.39 -0.52
N LEU A 151 -13.21 -4.67 -0.71
CA LEU A 151 -12.28 -4.92 -1.83
C LEU A 151 -11.74 -6.36 -1.84
N ARG A 152 -11.49 -6.97 -0.68
CA ARG A 152 -11.08 -8.38 -0.58
C ARG A 152 -12.24 -9.32 -0.91
N ALA A 153 -13.44 -9.07 -0.38
CA ALA A 153 -14.64 -9.87 -0.66
C ALA A 153 -14.98 -9.87 -2.16
N PHE A 154 -14.96 -8.69 -2.79
CA PHE A 154 -15.10 -8.53 -4.25
C PHE A 154 -14.05 -9.33 -5.02
N PHE A 155 -12.79 -9.29 -4.58
CA PHE A 155 -11.74 -10.09 -5.22
C PHE A 155 -11.99 -11.59 -5.04
N ASP A 156 -12.38 -12.02 -3.84
CA ASP A 156 -12.64 -13.43 -3.49
C ASP A 156 -13.83 -14.06 -4.22
N GLU A 157 -14.70 -13.29 -4.90
CA GLU A 157 -15.70 -13.82 -5.85
C GLU A 157 -15.07 -14.59 -7.01
N CYS A 158 -13.76 -14.45 -7.22
CA CYS A 158 -12.95 -15.33 -8.06
C CYS A 158 -13.18 -16.83 -7.77
N LYS A 159 -13.40 -17.21 -6.51
CA LYS A 159 -13.69 -18.59 -6.09
C LYS A 159 -15.02 -19.12 -6.62
N ASN A 160 -15.95 -18.23 -6.95
CA ASN A 160 -17.27 -18.52 -7.49
C ASN A 160 -17.37 -18.11 -8.98
N THR A 161 -16.23 -17.83 -9.62
CA THR A 161 -16.16 -17.41 -11.02
C THR A 161 -15.55 -18.52 -11.86
N SER A 162 -16.30 -19.01 -12.84
CA SER A 162 -15.81 -19.98 -13.83
C SER A 162 -14.74 -19.36 -14.74
N LEU A 163 -13.72 -20.13 -15.10
CA LEU A 163 -12.71 -19.73 -16.09
C LEU A 163 -13.31 -19.41 -17.48
N ALA A 164 -14.49 -19.93 -17.82
CA ALA A 164 -15.18 -19.60 -19.06
C ALA A 164 -15.50 -18.09 -19.17
N ASN A 165 -15.79 -17.44 -18.03
CA ASN A 165 -16.08 -16.01 -17.98
C ASN A 165 -14.88 -15.13 -18.37
N ILE A 166 -13.64 -15.66 -18.38
CA ILE A 166 -12.46 -14.89 -18.84
C ILE A 166 -12.52 -14.62 -20.34
N ASP A 167 -12.99 -15.59 -21.13
CA ASP A 167 -13.03 -15.48 -22.60
C ASP A 167 -14.37 -14.90 -23.09
N SER A 168 -15.45 -15.13 -22.33
CA SER A 168 -16.80 -14.67 -22.63
C SER A 168 -17.51 -14.35 -21.31
N TYR A 169 -17.49 -13.07 -20.91
CA TYR A 169 -18.11 -12.63 -19.65
C TYR A 169 -19.63 -12.86 -19.67
N GLY A 170 -20.20 -13.27 -18.54
CA GLY A 170 -21.65 -13.38 -18.36
C GLY A 170 -22.32 -14.55 -19.07
N THR A 171 -21.56 -15.54 -19.57
CA THR A 171 -22.13 -16.75 -20.23
C THR A 171 -22.00 -18.04 -19.40
N GLY A 172 -21.25 -18.05 -18.29
CA GLY A 172 -21.15 -19.20 -17.39
C GLY A 172 -21.94 -18.99 -16.09
N LYS A 173 -22.81 -19.96 -15.72
CA LYS A 173 -23.88 -19.90 -14.69
C LYS A 173 -23.59 -19.21 -13.34
N GLU A 174 -22.33 -19.05 -12.96
CA GLU A 174 -21.92 -18.35 -11.73
C GLU A 174 -20.89 -17.25 -12.05
N TRP A 175 -21.11 -16.08 -11.48
CA TRP A 175 -20.50 -14.81 -11.90
C TRP A 175 -20.15 -13.91 -10.70
N GLY A 176 -18.86 -13.75 -10.44
CA GLY A 176 -18.32 -12.70 -9.58
C GLY A 176 -18.27 -11.36 -10.32
N GLY A 177 -19.38 -10.63 -10.31
CA GLY A 177 -19.50 -9.34 -11.01
C GLY A 177 -18.52 -8.28 -10.52
N HIS A 178 -18.26 -8.23 -9.20
CA HIS A 178 -17.30 -7.29 -8.64
C HIS A 178 -15.87 -7.71 -8.98
N PHE A 179 -15.55 -9.01 -8.88
CA PHE A 179 -14.25 -9.53 -9.31
C PHE A 179 -13.96 -9.17 -10.77
N ALA A 180 -14.89 -9.48 -11.68
CA ALA A 180 -14.74 -9.19 -13.11
C ALA A 180 -14.48 -7.70 -13.41
N GLN A 181 -15.18 -6.79 -12.71
CA GLN A 181 -14.94 -5.35 -12.85
C GLN A 181 -13.56 -4.94 -12.29
N MET A 182 -13.11 -5.51 -11.16
CA MET A 182 -11.78 -5.23 -10.61
C MET A 182 -10.64 -5.69 -11.52
N ILE A 183 -10.82 -6.79 -12.25
CA ILE A 183 -9.80 -7.40 -13.13
C ILE A 183 -10.03 -7.15 -14.63
N TYR A 184 -10.95 -6.27 -15.03
CA TYR A 184 -11.15 -5.95 -16.45
C TYR A 184 -9.92 -5.25 -17.04
N TRP A 185 -9.35 -5.81 -18.11
CA TRP A 185 -8.01 -5.43 -18.58
C TRP A 185 -7.88 -3.97 -18.97
N ASN A 186 -8.92 -3.40 -19.60
CA ASN A 186 -8.89 -2.06 -20.18
C ASN A 186 -9.34 -0.96 -19.20
N THR A 187 -9.78 -1.30 -17.97
CA THR A 187 -9.97 -0.28 -16.92
C THR A 187 -8.63 0.38 -16.61
N THR A 188 -8.63 1.71 -16.54
CA THR A 188 -7.44 2.54 -16.27
C THR A 188 -7.63 3.49 -15.10
N GLN A 189 -8.87 3.81 -14.74
CA GLN A 189 -9.22 4.82 -13.74
C GLN A 189 -10.22 4.26 -12.74
N VAL A 190 -10.06 4.61 -11.47
CA VAL A 190 -11.02 4.33 -10.40
C VAL A 190 -11.17 5.56 -9.51
N GLY A 191 -12.39 5.82 -9.05
CA GLY A 191 -12.66 6.81 -8.01
C GLY A 191 -13.79 6.32 -7.11
N CYS A 192 -13.59 6.41 -5.80
CA CYS A 192 -14.51 5.83 -4.83
C CYS A 192 -14.92 6.83 -3.74
N ALA A 193 -16.09 6.61 -3.15
CA ALA A 193 -16.62 7.34 -2.02
C ALA A 193 -17.18 6.39 -0.95
N ARG A 194 -17.30 6.86 0.29
CA ARG A 194 -18.10 6.19 1.33
C ARG A 194 -18.92 7.20 2.13
N VAL A 195 -20.08 6.75 2.61
CA VAL A 195 -20.93 7.48 3.55
C VAL A 195 -21.42 6.53 4.64
N ILE A 196 -21.83 7.06 5.78
CA ILE A 196 -22.37 6.30 6.91
C ILE A 196 -23.82 6.74 7.13
N TYR A 197 -24.74 5.79 7.31
CA TYR A 197 -26.13 6.07 7.64
C TYR A 197 -26.83 4.87 8.31
N GLU A 198 -28.04 5.08 8.84
CA GLU A 198 -28.85 4.05 9.51
C GLU A 198 -30.06 3.60 8.67
N PHE A 199 -30.44 2.33 8.82
CA PHE A 199 -31.69 1.80 8.26
C PHE A 199 -32.87 1.95 9.23
N GLU A 200 -34.09 1.95 8.70
CA GLU A 200 -35.30 2.20 9.51
C GLU A 200 -35.61 1.09 10.53
N ASP A 201 -35.08 -0.12 10.33
CA ASP A 201 -35.44 -1.33 11.08
C ASP A 201 -34.45 -1.71 12.19
N ARG A 202 -33.21 -1.18 12.18
CA ARG A 202 -32.13 -1.66 13.06
C ARG A 202 -31.15 -0.57 13.49
N SER A 203 -30.80 -0.59 14.77
CA SER A 203 -29.85 0.29 15.47
C SER A 203 -28.36 0.05 15.11
N SER A 204 -28.05 -0.32 13.88
CA SER A 204 -26.69 -0.55 13.41
C SER A 204 -26.34 0.39 12.27
N GLU A 205 -25.33 1.25 12.47
CA GLU A 205 -24.76 2.07 11.41
C GLU A 205 -24.26 1.17 10.26
N ARG A 206 -24.47 1.61 9.01
CA ARG A 206 -23.87 0.98 7.84
C ARG A 206 -23.04 1.97 7.04
N VAL A 207 -21.91 1.48 6.56
CA VAL A 207 -21.09 2.19 5.59
C VAL A 207 -21.55 1.77 4.20
N MET A 208 -21.97 2.73 3.38
CA MET A 208 -22.15 2.51 1.93
C MET A 208 -20.81 2.78 1.27
N PHE A 209 -20.29 1.83 0.47
CA PHE A 209 -19.08 1.99 -0.30
C PHE A 209 -19.41 1.95 -1.80
N VAL A 210 -18.91 2.94 -2.54
CA VAL A 210 -19.18 3.12 -3.97
C VAL A 210 -17.86 3.33 -4.69
N CYS A 211 -17.55 2.54 -5.71
CA CYS A 211 -16.43 2.79 -6.62
C CYS A 211 -16.93 2.85 -8.06
N ASN A 212 -16.55 3.90 -8.79
CA ASN A 212 -16.76 3.99 -10.24
C ASN A 212 -15.44 3.69 -10.98
N TYR A 213 -15.54 3.02 -12.14
CA TYR A 213 -14.40 2.52 -12.91
C TYR A 213 -14.50 2.94 -14.38
N ALA A 214 -13.45 3.52 -14.97
CA ALA A 214 -13.41 3.79 -16.41
C ALA A 214 -12.22 3.05 -17.07
N TRP A 215 -12.42 2.25 -18.12
CA TRP A 215 -13.68 1.86 -18.76
C TRP A 215 -14.57 0.94 -17.90
N ALA A 216 -15.84 0.82 -18.31
CA ALA A 216 -16.95 0.26 -17.52
C ALA A 216 -17.00 -1.25 -17.27
N GLY A 217 -15.88 -1.97 -17.41
CA GLY A 217 -15.87 -3.45 -17.34
C GLY A 217 -16.18 -4.12 -18.68
N SER A 218 -16.27 -5.46 -18.65
CA SER A 218 -16.57 -6.28 -19.84
C SER A 218 -18.06 -6.31 -20.13
N ARG A 219 -18.45 -6.33 -21.41
CA ARG A 219 -19.85 -6.61 -21.79
C ARG A 219 -20.10 -8.12 -21.84
N VAL A 220 -21.38 -8.52 -21.79
CA VAL A 220 -21.74 -9.94 -21.96
C VAL A 220 -21.25 -10.44 -23.31
N GLY A 221 -20.53 -11.56 -23.33
CA GLY A 221 -19.87 -12.12 -24.50
C GLY A 221 -18.47 -11.56 -24.80
N GLU A 222 -18.01 -10.52 -24.11
CA GLU A 222 -16.65 -9.98 -24.26
C GLU A 222 -15.67 -10.56 -23.23
N PRO A 223 -14.36 -10.71 -23.55
CA PRO A 223 -13.37 -11.23 -22.62
C PRO A 223 -13.01 -10.23 -21.51
N ILE A 224 -12.94 -10.70 -20.27
CA ILE A 224 -12.53 -9.88 -19.11
C ILE A 224 -11.06 -9.44 -19.26
N TYR A 225 -10.20 -10.29 -19.82
CA TYR A 225 -8.84 -9.94 -20.22
C TYR A 225 -8.29 -10.86 -21.30
N ILE A 226 -7.27 -10.37 -22.02
CA ILE A 226 -6.59 -11.13 -23.06
C ILE A 226 -5.57 -12.07 -22.40
N ARG A 227 -5.74 -13.39 -22.58
CA ARG A 227 -4.79 -14.40 -22.10
C ARG A 227 -3.42 -14.26 -22.76
N GLY A 228 -2.35 -14.52 -22.02
CA GLY A 228 -0.99 -14.63 -22.54
C GLY A 228 0.07 -14.22 -21.51
N SER A 229 1.34 -14.25 -21.90
CA SER A 229 2.46 -13.93 -21.01
C SER A 229 2.29 -12.55 -20.36
N PRO A 230 2.54 -12.38 -19.05
CA PRO A 230 2.24 -11.15 -18.33
C PRO A 230 2.87 -9.91 -18.99
N ALA A 231 2.08 -8.85 -19.14
CA ALA A 231 2.47 -7.58 -19.79
C ALA A 231 3.08 -7.69 -21.22
N SER A 232 2.93 -8.83 -21.92
CA SER A 232 3.50 -9.04 -23.26
C SER A 232 2.78 -8.29 -24.40
N ARG A 233 1.56 -7.80 -24.17
CA ARG A 233 0.72 -7.10 -25.15
C ARG A 233 0.17 -5.78 -24.57
N CYS A 234 1.06 -4.98 -24.00
CA CYS A 234 0.68 -3.67 -23.48
C CYS A 234 0.10 -2.77 -24.59
N PRO A 235 -1.07 -2.13 -24.37
CA PRO A 235 -1.71 -1.24 -25.34
C PRO A 235 -0.84 -0.06 -25.79
N ALA A 236 -1.22 0.59 -26.89
CA ALA A 236 -0.57 1.81 -27.37
C ALA A 236 -0.40 2.86 -26.25
N HIS A 237 0.77 3.49 -26.22
CA HIS A 237 1.19 4.45 -25.19
C HIS A 237 1.26 3.89 -23.75
N SER A 238 1.31 2.57 -23.57
CA SER A 238 1.70 1.91 -22.31
C SER A 238 2.95 1.04 -22.48
N LYS A 239 3.59 0.69 -21.37
CA LYS A 239 4.77 -0.18 -21.31
C LYS A 239 4.61 -1.18 -20.15
N PRO A 240 5.34 -2.29 -20.11
CA PRO A 240 5.36 -3.15 -18.92
C PRO A 240 5.77 -2.36 -17.67
N HIS A 241 5.01 -2.47 -16.58
CA HIS A 241 5.25 -1.74 -15.35
C HIS A 241 6.51 -2.27 -14.65
N MET A 242 7.35 -1.38 -14.12
CA MET A 242 8.67 -1.77 -13.60
C MET A 242 8.59 -2.63 -12.34
N ASP A 243 7.67 -2.35 -11.42
CA ASP A 243 7.56 -3.08 -10.15
C ASP A 243 6.45 -4.16 -10.20
N LEU A 244 5.21 -3.78 -10.55
CA LEU A 244 4.08 -4.69 -10.80
C LEU A 244 4.21 -5.44 -12.15
N LYS A 245 4.95 -6.55 -12.16
CA LYS A 245 5.34 -7.30 -13.37
C LYS A 245 4.20 -7.85 -14.23
N GLY A 246 3.01 -8.01 -13.66
CA GLY A 246 1.81 -8.43 -14.41
C GLY A 246 1.16 -7.31 -15.22
N LEU A 247 1.50 -6.05 -14.96
CA LEU A 247 0.74 -4.89 -15.43
C LEU A 247 1.43 -4.08 -16.53
N CYS A 248 0.60 -3.38 -17.29
CA CYS A 248 0.96 -2.33 -18.22
C CYS A 248 0.69 -0.95 -17.61
N THR A 249 1.56 0.02 -17.87
CA THR A 249 1.47 1.36 -17.29
C THR A 249 0.26 2.15 -17.81
N THR A 250 -0.23 3.06 -16.99
CA THR A 250 -1.32 3.97 -17.31
C THR A 250 -0.85 5.41 -17.09
N ASN A 251 -1.19 6.31 -18.01
CA ASN A 251 -0.90 7.73 -17.82
C ASN A 251 -1.70 8.25 -16.61
N PRO A 252 -1.12 9.09 -15.73
CA PRO A 252 -1.86 9.69 -14.62
C PRO A 252 -3.14 10.36 -15.11
N SER A 253 -4.24 10.23 -14.35
CA SER A 253 -5.48 10.89 -14.76
C SER A 253 -5.27 12.40 -14.77
N LYS A 254 -5.66 13.01 -15.90
CA LYS A 254 -5.75 14.47 -16.04
C LYS A 254 -7.11 15.00 -15.57
N SER A 255 -8.03 14.12 -15.17
CA SER A 255 -9.39 14.48 -14.82
C SER A 255 -9.41 15.22 -13.49
N LYS A 256 -9.75 16.51 -13.57
CA LYS A 256 -10.04 17.34 -12.40
C LYS A 256 -11.50 17.18 -12.00
N VAL A 257 -11.79 17.47 -10.73
CA VAL A 257 -13.15 17.44 -10.18
C VAL A 257 -14.02 18.50 -10.87
N PRO A 258 -15.19 18.15 -11.42
CA PRO A 258 -16.02 19.08 -12.17
C PRO A 258 -16.65 20.18 -11.29
N ASN A 259 -16.77 21.40 -11.82
CA ASN A 259 -17.64 22.42 -11.24
C ASN A 259 -19.07 22.29 -11.80
N ILE A 260 -19.99 21.74 -11.02
CA ILE A 260 -21.38 21.57 -11.45
C ILE A 260 -22.31 22.69 -10.98
N CYS A 261 -21.93 23.44 -9.94
CA CYS A 261 -22.82 24.41 -9.28
C CYS A 261 -23.19 25.61 -10.16
N LYS A 262 -22.43 25.86 -11.24
CA LYS A 262 -22.79 26.85 -12.27
C LYS A 262 -24.14 26.56 -12.94
N PHE A 263 -24.48 25.27 -13.12
CA PHE A 263 -25.67 24.79 -13.81
C PHE A 263 -26.83 24.43 -12.88
N ALA A 264 -26.61 24.43 -11.56
CA ALA A 264 -27.66 24.22 -10.58
C ALA A 264 -28.69 25.37 -10.61
N LYS A 265 -29.97 25.06 -10.87
CA LYS A 265 -31.08 26.04 -10.82
C LYS A 265 -31.20 26.78 -9.48
N ASP A 266 -30.78 26.13 -8.39
CA ASP A 266 -30.66 26.72 -7.06
C ASP A 266 -29.21 26.55 -6.59
N LYS A 267 -28.40 27.60 -6.78
CA LYS A 267 -26.96 27.58 -6.46
C LYS A 267 -26.70 27.47 -4.96
N LYS A 268 -27.64 27.89 -4.09
CA LYS A 268 -27.49 27.79 -2.63
C LYS A 268 -27.63 26.35 -2.12
N LYS A 269 -28.28 25.50 -2.92
CA LYS A 269 -28.47 24.06 -2.65
C LYS A 269 -27.46 23.15 -3.33
N CYS A 270 -26.62 23.68 -4.21
CA CYS A 270 -25.49 22.90 -4.71
C CYS A 270 -24.44 22.75 -3.62
N ILE A 271 -23.96 21.51 -3.43
CA ILE A 271 -22.82 21.23 -2.54
C ILE A 271 -21.58 21.13 -3.42
N PRO A 272 -20.63 22.10 -3.38
CA PRO A 272 -19.36 21.96 -4.08
C PRO A 272 -18.57 20.78 -3.52
N TYR A 273 -17.87 20.01 -4.37
CA TYR A 273 -17.07 18.87 -3.90
C TYR A 273 -16.11 19.24 -2.76
N LEU A 274 -15.47 20.41 -2.84
CA LEU A 274 -14.58 20.91 -1.78
C LEU A 274 -15.26 21.08 -0.42
N SER A 275 -16.58 21.30 -0.34
CA SER A 275 -17.30 21.32 0.94
C SER A 275 -17.67 19.91 1.42
N MET A 276 -17.83 18.93 0.51
CA MET A 276 -17.96 17.53 0.87
C MET A 276 -16.66 17.01 1.49
N VAL A 277 -15.51 17.18 0.83
CA VAL A 277 -14.23 16.61 1.31
C VAL A 277 -13.63 17.34 2.51
N LYS A 278 -14.00 18.61 2.76
CA LYS A 278 -13.57 19.34 3.97
C LYS A 278 -14.23 18.85 5.26
N SER A 279 -15.31 18.07 5.21
CA SER A 279 -16.02 17.58 6.40
C SER A 279 -15.38 16.36 7.06
N VAL A 280 -14.04 16.31 7.19
CA VAL A 280 -13.33 15.18 7.80
C VAL A 280 -13.52 15.17 9.33
N ARG A 281 -14.64 14.62 9.81
CA ARG A 281 -14.66 14.04 11.16
C ARG A 281 -13.92 12.71 11.09
N ARG A 282 -12.68 12.70 11.61
CA ARG A 282 -11.71 11.60 11.57
C ARG A 282 -12.37 10.22 11.68
N SER A 283 -12.24 9.41 10.65
CA SER A 283 -12.63 8.01 10.68
C SER A 283 -11.60 7.21 11.48
N TYR A 284 -12.02 6.64 12.61
CA TYR A 284 -11.23 5.75 13.45
C TYR A 284 -10.74 4.54 12.64
N TRP A 285 -9.46 4.55 12.23
CA TRP A 285 -8.88 3.39 11.57
C TRP A 285 -8.58 2.27 12.58
N THR A 286 -8.79 1.04 12.13
CA THR A 286 -8.41 -0.19 12.82
C THR A 286 -8.01 -1.21 11.73
N PRO A 287 -6.77 -1.72 11.72
CA PRO A 287 -6.38 -2.90 10.94
C PRO A 287 -6.95 -4.13 11.63
N ASP A 288 -8.20 -4.43 11.29
CA ASP A 288 -8.86 -5.67 11.67
C ASP A 288 -8.40 -6.87 10.83
N TYR A 289 -7.45 -6.70 9.89
CA TYR A 289 -7.08 -7.72 8.90
C TYR A 289 -5.57 -7.75 8.60
N ASP A 290 -5.02 -8.94 8.35
CA ASP A 290 -3.61 -9.16 8.00
C ASP A 290 -3.30 -8.89 6.51
N VAL A 291 -2.05 -9.06 6.12
CA VAL A 291 -1.58 -8.94 4.72
C VAL A 291 -2.25 -9.94 3.75
N TYR A 292 -2.95 -10.96 4.26
CA TYR A 292 -3.71 -11.94 3.49
C TYR A 292 -5.23 -11.67 3.50
N GLY A 293 -5.69 -10.69 4.27
CA GLY A 293 -7.10 -10.32 4.42
C GLY A 293 -7.88 -11.18 5.42
N GLN A 294 -7.21 -11.91 6.33
CA GLN A 294 -7.86 -12.65 7.41
C GLN A 294 -8.12 -11.73 8.62
N PRO A 295 -9.22 -11.91 9.38
CA PRO A 295 -9.46 -11.15 10.61
C PRO A 295 -8.32 -11.34 11.62
N VAL A 296 -7.74 -10.25 12.11
CA VAL A 296 -6.64 -10.29 13.08
C VAL A 296 -7.16 -9.97 14.47
N ASN A 297 -7.28 -11.02 15.28
CA ASN A 297 -7.39 -10.87 16.71
C ASN A 297 -5.99 -10.85 17.36
N PHE A 298 -5.42 -9.66 17.55
CA PHE A 298 -4.20 -9.44 18.33
C PHE A 298 -4.25 -9.92 19.81
N CYS A 299 -5.40 -10.39 20.33
CA CYS A 299 -5.45 -11.13 21.60
C CYS A 299 -5.14 -12.64 21.47
N ASP A 300 -5.12 -13.17 20.24
CA ASP A 300 -4.77 -14.58 19.95
C ASP A 300 -3.35 -14.91 20.44
N GLU A 301 -3.14 -16.17 20.81
CA GLU A 301 -1.86 -16.67 21.32
C GLU A 301 -0.68 -16.43 20.35
N LYS A 302 -0.93 -16.50 19.04
CA LYS A 302 0.08 -16.24 17.99
C LYS A 302 0.61 -14.79 17.96
N TYR A 303 -0.06 -13.85 18.64
CA TYR A 303 0.38 -12.45 18.81
C TYR A 303 0.72 -12.11 20.26
N ARG A 304 0.98 -13.12 21.10
CA ARG A 304 1.56 -12.93 22.43
C ARG A 304 3.08 -12.95 22.34
N CYS A 305 3.71 -12.04 23.07
CA CYS A 305 5.14 -12.05 23.29
C CYS A 305 5.43 -12.48 24.74
N TRP A 306 6.68 -12.83 25.02
CA TRP A 306 7.11 -13.20 26.38
C TRP A 306 6.83 -12.11 27.44
N GLN A 307 6.87 -10.83 27.05
CA GLN A 307 6.58 -9.71 27.95
C GLN A 307 5.07 -9.38 28.09
N GLY A 308 4.19 -10.02 27.32
CA GLY A 308 2.74 -9.90 27.45
C GLY A 308 1.96 -9.85 26.13
N ILE A 309 0.73 -9.34 26.21
CA ILE A 309 -0.19 -9.21 25.07
C ILE A 309 0.09 -7.98 24.22
N HIS A 310 -0.24 -8.05 22.93
CA HIS A 310 -0.10 -6.96 21.96
C HIS A 310 -0.93 -5.71 22.35
N THR A 311 -0.40 -4.53 22.08
CA THR A 311 -0.99 -3.24 22.48
C THR A 311 -2.37 -3.00 21.87
N ILE A 312 -2.64 -3.56 20.69
CA ILE A 312 -3.98 -3.52 20.08
C ILE A 312 -5.00 -4.33 20.90
N CYS A 313 -4.58 -5.47 21.47
CA CYS A 313 -5.41 -6.24 22.42
C CYS A 313 -5.61 -5.47 23.73
N GLN A 314 -4.54 -4.90 24.30
CA GLN A 314 -4.62 -4.07 25.53
C GLN A 314 -5.61 -2.90 25.38
N ALA A 315 -5.69 -2.32 24.18
CA ALA A 315 -6.63 -1.25 23.85
C ALA A 315 -8.02 -1.74 23.38
N ASN A 316 -8.39 -3.00 23.65
CA ASN A 316 -9.65 -3.64 23.23
C ASN A 316 -9.98 -3.39 21.75
N HIS A 317 -8.97 -3.46 20.87
CA HIS A 317 -9.05 -3.29 19.42
C HIS A 317 -9.66 -1.96 18.94
N ASN A 318 -9.82 -0.98 19.82
CA ASN A 318 -10.44 0.30 19.48
C ASN A 318 -9.43 1.45 19.42
N CYS A 319 -8.26 1.30 20.06
CA CYS A 319 -7.17 2.27 20.08
C CYS A 319 -7.64 3.72 20.35
N ARG A 320 -8.72 3.86 21.11
CA ARG A 320 -9.38 5.16 21.32
C ARG A 320 -8.46 6.06 22.11
N ARG A 321 -8.23 7.24 21.54
CA ARG A 321 -7.56 8.35 22.22
C ARG A 321 -8.19 8.57 23.60
N LYS A 322 -7.37 8.59 24.65
CA LYS A 322 -7.84 8.86 26.01
C LYS A 322 -8.37 10.31 26.13
N PRO A 323 -9.30 10.59 27.08
CA PRO A 323 -9.91 11.92 27.22
C PRO A 323 -8.93 13.08 27.48
N HIS A 324 -7.74 12.78 28.04
CA HIS A 324 -6.72 13.78 28.36
C HIS A 324 -5.82 14.17 27.17
N CYS A 325 -5.97 13.53 26.01
CA CYS A 325 -5.20 13.87 24.81
C CYS A 325 -5.91 14.93 23.95
N LEU A 326 -5.12 15.77 23.29
CA LEU A 326 -5.57 16.92 22.50
C LEU A 326 -6.04 16.54 21.09
N ASP A 327 -6.66 17.49 20.38
CA ASP A 327 -7.16 17.29 19.01
C ASP A 327 -6.08 17.42 17.91
N ASP A 328 -4.93 18.03 18.19
CA ASP A 328 -3.76 18.08 17.31
C ASP A 328 -2.77 16.91 17.54
N SER A 329 -3.26 15.82 18.16
CA SER A 329 -2.45 14.69 18.62
C SER A 329 -1.90 13.77 17.54
N GLU A 330 -2.12 13.99 16.25
CA GLU A 330 -1.74 13.03 15.18
C GLU A 330 -0.65 13.59 14.26
N LEU A 331 0.16 12.72 13.66
CA LEU A 331 1.18 13.16 12.68
C LEU A 331 0.53 13.65 11.38
N THR A 332 0.87 14.88 11.01
CA THR A 332 0.56 15.40 9.67
C THR A 332 1.39 14.69 8.60
N GLN A 333 0.89 14.69 7.36
CA GLN A 333 1.63 14.15 6.21
C GLN A 333 2.98 14.85 5.96
N LYS A 334 3.15 16.10 6.42
CA LYS A 334 4.46 16.77 6.41
C LYS A 334 5.40 16.11 7.42
N GLU A 335 4.96 15.97 8.67
CA GLU A 335 5.77 15.38 9.74
C GLU A 335 6.17 13.93 9.43
N LYS A 336 5.27 13.10 8.85
CA LYS A 336 5.63 11.74 8.37
C LYS A 336 6.80 11.76 7.38
N ARG A 337 6.75 12.65 6.38
CA ARG A 337 7.84 12.81 5.40
C ARG A 337 9.12 13.33 6.04
N ASP A 338 9.02 14.31 6.94
CA ASP A 338 10.17 14.88 7.64
C ASP A 338 10.87 13.80 8.49
N ILE A 339 10.10 12.98 9.23
CA ILE A 339 10.61 11.83 9.99
C ILE A 339 11.35 10.86 9.06
N LEU A 340 10.70 10.41 7.98
CA LEU A 340 11.25 9.42 7.05
C LEU A 340 12.53 9.91 6.37
N ASN A 341 12.53 11.15 5.89
CA ASN A 341 13.67 11.78 5.26
C ASN A 341 14.83 11.93 6.27
N ARG A 342 14.53 12.43 7.47
CA ARG A 342 15.54 12.63 8.52
C ARG A 342 16.19 11.32 8.94
N HIS A 343 15.41 10.26 9.14
CA HIS A 343 15.95 8.94 9.44
C HIS A 343 16.88 8.44 8.33
N ASN A 344 16.48 8.56 7.06
CA ASN A 344 17.31 8.11 5.94
C ASN A 344 18.58 8.97 5.74
N GLU A 345 18.54 10.28 5.99
CA GLU A 345 19.72 11.15 6.01
C GLU A 345 20.74 10.72 7.09
N LEU A 346 20.25 10.44 8.30
CA LEU A 346 21.06 9.99 9.43
C LEU A 346 21.69 8.61 9.16
N ARG A 347 20.88 7.63 8.72
CA ARG A 347 21.35 6.30 8.29
C ARG A 347 22.39 6.40 7.18
N ASN A 348 22.17 7.25 6.19
CA ASN A 348 23.11 7.51 5.09
C ASN A 348 24.43 8.13 5.59
N THR A 349 24.37 9.00 6.60
CA THR A 349 25.55 9.62 7.21
C THR A 349 26.42 8.58 7.92
N VAL A 350 25.81 7.70 8.71
CA VAL A 350 26.51 6.57 9.35
C VAL A 350 27.06 5.61 8.30
N ALA A 351 26.25 5.20 7.32
CA ALA A 351 26.67 4.21 6.31
C ALA A 351 27.85 4.67 5.44
N LEU A 352 27.96 5.98 5.18
CA LEU A 352 29.10 6.57 4.46
C LEU A 352 30.37 6.72 5.33
N GLY A 353 30.32 6.37 6.63
CA GLY A 353 31.43 6.53 7.58
C GLY A 353 31.71 8.00 7.93
N LYS A 354 30.68 8.86 7.86
CA LYS A 354 30.82 10.30 8.12
C LYS A 354 30.59 10.69 9.58
N LEU A 355 29.96 9.81 10.37
CA LEU A 355 29.75 10.05 11.79
C LEU A 355 31.08 9.90 12.56
N LYS A 356 31.40 10.93 13.35
CA LYS A 356 32.53 10.98 14.27
C LYS A 356 32.03 11.43 15.63
N GLN A 357 32.54 10.80 16.68
CA GLN A 357 32.37 11.22 18.07
C GLN A 357 33.72 11.73 18.59
N ILE A 358 33.71 12.82 19.33
CA ILE A 358 34.92 13.44 19.91
C ILE A 358 34.65 13.64 21.40
N GLN A 359 35.03 12.64 22.21
CA GLN A 359 34.86 12.69 23.66
C GLN A 359 36.07 12.02 24.31
N GLY A 360 37.16 12.78 24.48
CA GLY A 360 38.47 12.26 24.92
C GLY A 360 39.24 11.44 23.86
N TYR A 361 38.54 10.68 23.01
CA TYR A 361 39.08 9.95 21.87
C TYR A 361 38.20 10.14 20.62
N GLN A 362 38.77 10.06 19.41
CA GLN A 362 38.02 10.19 18.16
C GLN A 362 37.50 8.83 17.68
N LEU A 363 36.27 8.46 18.06
CA LEU A 363 35.60 7.29 17.48
C LEU A 363 35.04 7.66 16.10
N THR A 364 35.53 6.98 15.06
CA THR A 364 35.08 7.16 13.67
C THR A 364 34.30 5.93 13.24
N PHE A 365 33.02 6.09 12.93
CA PHE A 365 32.19 4.95 12.55
C PHE A 365 32.66 4.37 11.19
N PRO A 366 32.91 3.06 11.09
CA PRO A 366 33.23 2.43 9.81
C PRO A 366 32.03 2.51 8.84
N GLN A 367 32.32 2.33 7.56
CA GLN A 367 31.28 2.31 6.52
C GLN A 367 30.39 1.06 6.67
N ALA A 368 29.10 1.21 6.35
CA ALA A 368 28.12 0.13 6.42
C ALA A 368 27.80 -0.40 5.01
N SER A 369 27.99 -1.70 4.81
CA SER A 369 27.81 -2.33 3.50
C SER A 369 26.37 -2.74 3.17
N ASN A 370 25.50 -2.90 4.18
CA ASN A 370 24.16 -3.48 4.07
C ASN A 370 23.01 -2.57 4.56
N MET A 371 23.27 -1.29 4.87
CA MET A 371 22.28 -0.37 5.47
C MET A 371 21.09 -0.15 4.53
N GLN A 372 19.89 -0.62 4.89
CA GLN A 372 18.68 -0.41 4.09
C GLN A 372 18.12 1.01 4.23
N GLU A 373 17.50 1.54 3.19
CA GLU A 373 16.61 2.70 3.34
C GLU A 373 15.33 2.29 4.08
N LEU A 374 14.85 3.15 4.96
CA LEU A 374 13.54 3.01 5.57
C LEU A 374 12.47 3.50 4.60
N VAL A 375 11.39 2.74 4.50
CA VAL A 375 10.15 3.07 3.77
C VAL A 375 9.01 3.18 4.80
N TRP A 376 8.04 4.06 4.58
CA TRP A 376 6.92 4.21 5.51
C TRP A 376 6.00 2.98 5.51
N ASP A 377 5.56 2.55 6.69
CA ASP A 377 4.70 1.39 6.92
C ASP A 377 3.53 1.78 7.84
N GLU A 378 2.33 1.80 7.26
CA GLU A 378 1.10 2.27 7.93
C GLU A 378 0.62 1.30 9.04
N GLU A 379 1.02 0.02 9.00
CA GLU A 379 0.69 -0.97 10.03
C GLU A 379 1.52 -0.69 11.29
N LEU A 380 2.83 -0.45 11.11
CA LEU A 380 3.73 0.00 12.18
C LEU A 380 3.30 1.35 12.77
N GLU A 381 2.82 2.29 11.93
CA GLU A 381 2.26 3.57 12.38
C GLU A 381 1.03 3.37 13.26
N PHE A 382 0.10 2.49 12.91
CA PHE A 382 -1.08 2.30 13.74
C PHE A 382 -0.78 1.63 15.07
N PHE A 383 0.16 0.69 15.11
CA PHE A 383 0.65 0.17 16.39
C PHE A 383 1.24 1.31 17.24
N ALA A 384 2.02 2.20 16.62
CA ALA A 384 2.56 3.39 17.27
C ALA A 384 1.45 4.36 17.74
N GLN A 385 0.41 4.60 16.93
CA GLN A 385 -0.69 5.50 17.27
C GLN A 385 -1.56 4.91 18.38
N CYS A 386 -1.74 3.58 18.39
CA CYS A 386 -2.45 2.90 19.46
C CYS A 386 -1.72 3.01 20.80
N LEU A 387 -0.39 2.87 20.82
CA LEU A 387 0.43 3.13 22.02
C LEU A 387 0.38 4.62 22.41
N ALA A 388 0.62 5.52 21.46
CA ALA A 388 0.61 6.96 21.70
C ALA A 388 -0.73 7.44 22.28
N ASN A 389 -1.85 6.90 21.80
CA ASN A 389 -3.21 7.20 22.27
C ASN A 389 -3.47 6.79 23.73
N GLN A 390 -2.62 5.96 24.34
CA GLN A 390 -2.76 5.59 25.76
C GLN A 390 -2.26 6.69 26.71
N GLY A 391 -1.35 7.56 26.25
CA GLY A 391 -0.72 8.59 27.09
C GLY A 391 0.24 8.06 28.16
N ILE A 392 0.65 6.78 28.07
CA ILE A 392 1.53 6.12 29.04
C ILE A 392 2.93 6.01 28.44
N TYR A 393 3.93 6.62 29.09
CA TYR A 393 5.33 6.55 28.67
C TYR A 393 5.93 5.18 29.01
N LYS A 394 5.67 4.18 28.16
CA LYS A 394 6.21 2.82 28.25
C LYS A 394 6.25 2.19 26.86
N HIS A 395 7.20 1.30 26.63
CA HIS A 395 7.21 0.43 25.45
C HIS A 395 6.04 -0.59 25.44
N ASP A 396 5.69 -1.05 24.24
CA ASP A 396 4.78 -2.17 24.02
C ASP A 396 5.29 -3.45 24.70
N ASN A 397 4.39 -4.20 25.35
CA ASN A 397 4.71 -5.53 25.90
C ASN A 397 4.84 -6.61 24.79
N CYS A 398 4.48 -6.30 23.55
CA CYS A 398 4.65 -7.21 22.43
C CYS A 398 4.69 -6.42 21.11
N THR A 399 5.70 -6.70 20.29
CA THR A 399 5.99 -5.98 19.05
C THR A 399 6.05 -6.94 17.86
N ILE A 400 4.92 -7.55 17.51
CA ILE A 400 4.81 -8.51 16.39
C ILE A 400 3.80 -8.01 15.36
N LYS A 401 4.20 -7.95 14.10
CA LYS A 401 3.35 -7.61 12.95
C LYS A 401 2.31 -8.70 12.67
N THR A 402 1.29 -8.36 11.88
CA THR A 402 0.24 -9.30 11.44
C THR A 402 0.80 -10.56 10.77
N ASP A 403 1.91 -10.44 10.05
CA ASP A 403 2.64 -11.52 9.36
C ASP A 403 3.61 -12.32 10.26
N GLY A 404 3.68 -12.00 11.55
CA GLY A 404 4.60 -12.62 12.52
C GLY A 404 5.99 -11.96 12.60
N THR A 405 6.29 -10.95 11.77
CA THR A 405 7.59 -10.27 11.81
C THR A 405 7.71 -9.44 13.09
N PRO A 406 8.76 -9.62 13.92
CA PRO A 406 8.99 -8.74 15.06
C PRO A 406 9.41 -7.35 14.59
N PHE A 407 8.96 -6.31 15.29
CA PHE A 407 9.40 -4.92 15.11
C PHE A 407 10.08 -4.38 16.37
N GLY A 408 10.98 -3.41 16.20
CA GLY A 408 11.60 -2.66 17.29
C GLY A 408 10.88 -1.32 17.47
N GLN A 409 11.17 -0.60 18.55
CA GLN A 409 10.43 0.60 18.92
C GLN A 409 11.33 1.64 19.60
N ASN A 410 11.21 2.89 19.18
CA ASN A 410 11.72 4.05 19.89
C ASN A 410 10.55 4.87 20.44
N ILE A 411 10.68 5.39 21.67
CA ILE A 411 9.70 6.29 22.28
C ILE A 411 10.39 7.54 22.84
N ALA A 412 9.68 8.67 22.86
CA ALA A 412 10.15 9.92 23.44
C ALA A 412 8.96 10.74 23.92
N SER A 413 9.08 11.41 25.07
CA SER A 413 8.05 12.32 25.58
C SER A 413 8.69 13.59 26.14
N GLY A 414 8.02 14.73 25.95
CA GLY A 414 8.42 15.96 26.61
C GLY A 414 7.64 17.21 26.19
N TYR A 415 7.74 18.23 27.04
CA TYR A 415 7.15 19.54 26.85
C TYR A 415 7.98 20.41 25.90
N GLY A 416 7.31 21.12 25.00
CA GLY A 416 7.94 22.13 24.13
C GLY A 416 8.80 21.58 22.98
N TYR A 417 9.19 20.31 23.03
CA TYR A 417 9.96 19.65 21.97
C TYR A 417 9.13 19.39 20.71
N THR A 418 9.78 19.54 19.57
CA THR A 418 9.27 19.09 18.28
C THR A 418 9.62 17.62 18.05
N ILE A 419 8.95 17.01 17.07
CA ILE A 419 9.29 15.65 16.59
C ILE A 419 10.75 15.54 16.15
N MET A 420 11.28 16.60 15.52
CA MET A 420 12.67 16.59 15.05
C MET A 420 13.65 16.61 16.21
N ASP A 421 13.32 17.26 17.33
CA ASP A 421 14.15 17.25 18.54
C ASP A 421 14.24 15.84 19.12
N PHE A 422 13.12 15.11 19.19
CA PHE A 422 13.13 13.71 19.61
C PHE A 422 13.96 12.80 18.68
N VAL A 423 13.79 12.92 17.36
CA VAL A 423 14.56 12.11 16.38
C VAL A 423 16.05 12.45 16.44
N ASN A 424 16.41 13.72 16.64
CA ASN A 424 17.80 14.15 16.80
C ASN A 424 18.39 13.70 18.15
N ALA A 425 17.61 13.72 19.23
CA ALA A 425 18.04 13.24 20.55
C ALA A 425 18.28 11.72 20.55
N TRP A 426 17.37 10.93 19.95
CA TRP A 426 17.59 9.50 19.72
C TRP A 426 18.85 9.22 18.92
N TYR A 427 19.14 10.05 17.90
CA TYR A 427 20.39 9.91 17.15
C TYR A 427 21.61 10.23 18.02
N ALA A 428 21.56 11.34 18.76
CA ALA A 428 22.66 11.85 19.58
C ALA A 428 23.15 10.88 20.69
N GLU A 429 22.42 9.81 21.01
CA GLU A 429 22.91 8.77 21.91
C GLU A 429 24.22 8.10 21.43
N TYR A 430 24.59 8.25 20.14
CA TYR A 430 25.92 7.85 19.67
C TYR A 430 27.05 8.51 20.48
N GLU A 431 26.82 9.69 21.06
CA GLU A 431 27.79 10.42 21.88
C GLU A 431 28.04 9.78 23.24
N ASN A 432 27.16 8.86 23.69
CA ASN A 432 27.31 8.10 24.93
C ASN A 432 28.08 6.77 24.72
N LEU A 433 28.61 6.50 23.52
CA LEU A 433 29.35 5.27 23.25
C LEU A 433 30.79 5.36 23.76
N ASN A 434 31.14 4.49 24.72
CA ASN A 434 32.51 4.35 25.20
C ASN A 434 33.44 3.69 24.16
N GLN A 435 32.91 2.78 23.33
CA GLN A 435 33.67 2.04 22.31
C GLN A 435 32.75 1.54 21.18
N LEU A 436 33.25 1.49 19.94
CA LEU A 436 32.43 1.04 18.79
C LEU A 436 32.12 -0.47 18.81
N SER A 437 32.91 -1.28 19.51
CA SER A 437 32.67 -2.72 19.66
C SER A 437 31.35 -3.01 20.41
N SER A 438 30.86 -2.12 21.28
CA SER A 438 29.58 -2.33 21.98
C SER A 438 28.35 -2.34 21.06
N VAL A 439 28.47 -1.87 19.81
CA VAL A 439 27.38 -1.83 18.82
C VAL A 439 27.74 -2.56 17.50
N LEU A 440 29.02 -2.78 17.23
CA LEU A 440 29.49 -3.53 16.04
C LEU A 440 29.89 -4.98 16.35
N GLU A 441 30.19 -5.30 17.60
CA GLU A 441 30.57 -6.63 18.09
C GLU A 441 29.92 -6.89 19.48
N PRO A 442 28.59 -6.68 19.62
CA PRO A 442 27.94 -6.57 20.93
C PRO A 442 27.91 -7.89 21.71
N THR A 443 28.36 -7.85 22.96
CA THR A 443 28.19 -8.94 23.93
C THR A 443 26.90 -8.81 24.74
N GLU A 444 26.26 -7.64 24.74
CA GLU A 444 25.06 -7.32 25.52
C GLU A 444 24.05 -6.49 24.69
N TYR A 445 22.92 -6.13 25.30
CA TYR A 445 21.94 -5.24 24.67
C TYR A 445 22.35 -3.77 24.88
N PRO A 446 22.23 -2.89 23.87
CA PRO A 446 22.69 -1.50 23.95
C PRO A 446 21.73 -0.60 24.76
N TYR A 447 21.55 -0.85 26.05
CA TYR A 447 20.54 -0.16 26.88
C TYR A 447 20.66 1.38 26.91
N GLN A 448 21.88 1.92 26.82
CA GLN A 448 22.13 3.37 26.88
C GLN A 448 22.10 4.07 25.51
N THR A 449 22.09 3.29 24.42
CA THR A 449 22.15 3.78 23.04
C THR A 449 21.14 3.08 22.14
N GLY A 450 20.06 2.59 22.76
CA GLY A 450 19.04 1.74 22.13
C GLY A 450 18.29 2.45 21.02
N HIS A 451 18.02 3.75 21.19
CA HIS A 451 17.29 4.52 20.19
C HIS A 451 18.17 4.82 18.98
N PHE A 452 19.45 5.20 19.20
CA PHE A 452 20.43 5.38 18.12
C PHE A 452 20.62 4.07 17.35
N THR A 453 20.93 2.98 18.06
CA THR A 453 21.22 1.68 17.44
C THR A 453 20.05 1.14 16.64
N GLN A 454 18.80 1.35 17.08
CA GLN A 454 17.61 1.00 16.31
C GLN A 454 17.40 1.93 15.10
N LEU A 455 17.61 3.24 15.25
CA LEU A 455 17.48 4.23 14.17
C LEU A 455 18.41 3.91 13.01
N VAL A 456 19.65 3.48 13.30
CA VAL A 456 20.66 3.08 12.30
C VAL A 456 20.90 1.57 12.19
N TYR A 457 19.93 0.74 12.58
CA TYR A 457 20.02 -0.72 12.40
C TYR A 457 19.87 -1.10 10.93
N ALA A 458 20.87 -1.75 10.35
CA ALA A 458 20.94 -1.96 8.89
C ALA A 458 19.80 -2.80 8.32
N GLU A 459 19.32 -3.80 9.06
CA GLU A 459 18.28 -4.72 8.58
C GLU A 459 16.86 -4.15 8.65
N SER A 460 16.61 -3.10 9.44
CA SER A 460 15.29 -2.45 9.48
C SER A 460 15.05 -1.71 8.16
N MET A 461 13.94 -2.02 7.50
CA MET A 461 13.55 -1.56 6.15
C MET A 461 12.28 -0.72 6.15
N TYR A 462 11.50 -0.81 7.23
CA TYR A 462 10.19 -0.19 7.38
C TYR A 462 10.15 0.66 8.66
N ILE A 463 9.49 1.80 8.60
CA ILE A 463 9.23 2.66 9.76
C ILE A 463 7.78 3.13 9.74
N GLY A 464 7.11 3.09 10.88
CA GLY A 464 5.83 3.74 11.07
C GLY A 464 5.81 4.43 12.41
N CYS A 465 5.53 5.73 12.43
CA CYS A 465 5.50 6.52 13.65
C CYS A 465 4.14 7.17 13.87
N ALA A 466 3.90 7.56 15.11
CA ALA A 466 2.75 8.33 15.53
C ALA A 466 3.14 9.27 16.68
N LYS A 467 2.36 10.33 16.88
CA LYS A 467 2.46 11.14 18.10
C LYS A 467 1.15 11.07 18.89
N SER A 468 1.19 11.61 20.10
CA SER A 468 0.04 12.07 20.87
C SER A 468 0.45 13.30 21.65
N ARG A 469 -0.51 14.19 21.93
CA ARG A 469 -0.30 15.33 22.82
C ARG A 469 -1.29 15.26 23.97
N PHE A 470 -0.86 15.56 25.18
CA PHE A 470 -1.72 15.51 26.37
C PHE A 470 -1.32 16.55 27.41
N TRP A 471 -2.27 16.89 28.29
CA TRP A 471 -1.98 17.72 29.44
C TRP A 471 -1.29 16.92 30.54
N SER A 472 -0.17 17.43 31.02
CA SER A 472 0.71 16.85 32.05
C SER A 472 1.28 18.01 32.85
N ASN A 473 1.04 18.08 34.16
CA ASN A 473 1.53 19.16 35.05
C ASN A 473 1.31 20.59 34.49
N ASN A 474 0.08 20.90 34.04
CA ASN A 474 -0.32 22.16 33.40
C ASN A 474 0.46 22.53 32.12
N LYS A 475 1.09 21.56 31.47
CA LYS A 475 1.87 21.68 30.25
C LYS A 475 1.38 20.70 29.19
N VAL A 476 1.63 21.01 27.91
CA VAL A 476 1.31 20.12 26.79
C VAL A 476 2.53 19.30 26.44
N ASP A 477 2.58 18.07 26.96
CA ASP A 477 3.59 17.09 26.57
C ASP A 477 3.26 16.52 25.18
N THR A 478 4.31 16.24 24.41
CA THR A 478 4.21 15.50 23.14
C THR A 478 4.92 14.17 23.31
N PHE A 479 4.20 13.08 23.06
CA PHE A 479 4.70 11.70 23.09
C PHE A 479 4.82 11.20 21.65
N LEU A 480 6.02 10.82 21.22
CA LEU A 480 6.33 10.26 19.91
C LEU A 480 6.68 8.78 20.06
N VAL A 481 6.08 7.95 19.21
CA VAL A 481 6.38 6.51 19.09
C VAL A 481 6.79 6.24 17.65
N CYS A 482 7.89 5.53 17.44
CA CYS A 482 8.33 5.05 16.12
C CYS A 482 8.62 3.55 16.18
N ASN A 483 7.98 2.78 15.29
CA ASN A 483 8.15 1.34 15.16
C ASN A 483 8.96 1.00 13.90
N TYR A 484 9.85 0.01 13.99
CA TYR A 484 10.85 -0.33 12.96
C TYR A 484 10.79 -1.81 12.59
N GLY A 485 10.54 -2.13 11.32
CA GLY A 485 10.39 -3.50 10.82
C GLY A 485 11.44 -3.89 9.78
N PRO A 486 12.04 -5.10 9.86
CA PRO A 486 12.11 -5.97 11.03
C PRO A 486 12.83 -5.31 12.21
N ALA A 487 12.65 -5.88 13.40
CA ALA A 487 13.27 -5.42 14.64
C ALA A 487 14.80 -5.33 14.55
N GLY A 488 15.34 -4.22 15.06
CA GLY A 488 16.77 -4.05 15.30
C GLY A 488 17.19 -4.53 16.69
N ASN A 489 18.37 -4.08 17.12
CA ASN A 489 18.95 -4.32 18.44
C ASN A 489 18.96 -5.80 18.88
N LYS A 490 19.05 -6.72 17.91
CA LYS A 490 19.08 -8.16 18.18
C LYS A 490 20.33 -8.48 19.01
N LYS A 491 20.13 -9.16 20.14
CA LYS A 491 21.20 -9.55 21.06
C LYS A 491 22.29 -10.32 20.29
N TYR A 492 23.55 -9.96 20.52
CA TYR A 492 24.74 -10.54 19.87
C TYR A 492 24.86 -10.30 18.35
N GLN A 493 24.06 -9.42 17.75
CA GLN A 493 24.16 -9.10 16.31
C GLN A 493 24.60 -7.65 16.09
N PRO A 494 25.52 -7.40 15.13
CA PRO A 494 26.01 -6.06 14.85
C PRO A 494 24.90 -5.15 14.33
N MET A 495 24.98 -3.87 14.65
CA MET A 495 24.09 -2.83 14.12
C MET A 495 24.14 -2.73 12.59
N TYR A 496 25.30 -2.98 11.98
CA TYR A 496 25.50 -3.12 10.54
C TYR A 496 26.77 -3.91 10.20
N ILE A 497 26.88 -4.38 8.95
CA ILE A 497 28.06 -5.10 8.45
C ILE A 497 29.10 -4.09 7.93
N LYS A 498 30.26 -4.03 8.59
CA LYS A 498 31.42 -3.21 8.19
C LYS A 498 31.80 -3.48 6.73
N GLY A 499 31.92 -2.45 5.90
CA GLY A 499 32.40 -2.56 4.51
C GLY A 499 32.01 -1.38 3.62
N LYS A 500 32.48 -1.40 2.36
CA LYS A 500 32.16 -0.35 1.38
C LYS A 500 30.64 -0.15 1.26
N PRO A 501 30.14 1.11 1.18
CA PRO A 501 28.71 1.37 1.08
C PRO A 501 28.06 0.58 -0.06
N CYS A 502 26.88 0.04 0.23
CA CYS A 502 26.11 -0.80 -0.68
C CYS A 502 26.75 -2.12 -1.16
N ALA A 503 27.94 -2.52 -0.68
CA ALA A 503 28.61 -3.74 -1.14
C ALA A 503 27.89 -5.06 -0.77
N SER A 504 27.02 -5.02 0.25
CA SER A 504 26.26 -6.16 0.76
C SER A 504 24.75 -6.01 0.51
N CYS A 505 24.34 -5.16 -0.42
CA CYS A 505 22.93 -5.02 -0.79
C CYS A 505 22.43 -6.21 -1.61
N GLN A 506 21.25 -6.74 -1.26
CA GLN A 506 20.51 -7.69 -2.12
C GLN A 506 19.89 -7.01 -3.36
N GLY A 507 19.92 -5.68 -3.42
CA GLY A 507 19.41 -4.85 -4.50
C GLY A 507 20.41 -3.77 -4.92
N ARG A 508 19.94 -2.78 -5.68
CA ARG A 508 20.74 -1.62 -6.10
C ARG A 508 20.93 -0.63 -4.96
N CYS A 509 22.05 0.09 -4.95
CA CYS A 509 22.26 1.26 -4.10
C CYS A 509 21.24 2.37 -4.42
N HIS A 510 20.83 3.15 -3.41
CA HIS A 510 19.86 4.22 -3.58
C HIS A 510 20.51 5.45 -4.27
N ARG A 511 19.76 6.12 -5.15
CA ARG A 511 20.34 7.16 -6.05
C ARG A 511 20.66 8.48 -5.34
N ILE A 512 19.92 8.81 -4.28
CA ILE A 512 20.06 10.04 -3.50
C ILE A 512 20.90 9.75 -2.26
N TYR A 513 20.40 8.86 -1.41
CA TYR A 513 21.10 8.32 -0.25
C TYR A 513 22.16 7.28 -0.67
N LYS A 514 23.30 7.74 -1.18
CA LYS A 514 24.39 6.91 -1.73
C LYS A 514 25.02 5.90 -0.74
N GLY A 515 24.73 6.01 0.55
CA GLY A 515 25.12 5.04 1.57
C GLY A 515 24.16 3.87 1.76
N LEU A 516 22.94 3.94 1.18
CA LEU A 516 21.84 3.03 1.51
C LEU A 516 21.53 2.06 0.36
N CYS A 517 21.20 0.81 0.72
CA CYS A 517 20.52 -0.12 -0.17
C CYS A 517 19.13 0.40 -0.49
N LYS A 518 18.74 0.38 -1.77
CA LYS A 518 17.36 0.64 -2.16
C LYS A 518 16.48 -0.52 -1.71
N THR A 519 15.60 -0.27 -0.76
CA THR A 519 14.61 -1.22 -0.25
C THR A 519 13.72 -1.65 -1.42
N GLN A 520 13.84 -2.92 -1.78
CA GLN A 520 12.87 -3.55 -2.66
C GLN A 520 11.64 -3.85 -1.79
N PRO A 521 10.39 -3.51 -2.21
CA PRO A 521 9.22 -4.18 -1.64
C PRO A 521 9.45 -5.68 -1.75
N SER A 522 9.27 -6.40 -0.64
CA SER A 522 10.17 -7.50 -0.32
C SER A 522 10.26 -8.58 -1.40
N ARG A 523 11.49 -8.85 -1.85
CA ARG A 523 11.82 -10.07 -2.61
C ARG A 523 11.95 -11.30 -1.71
N SER A 524 11.46 -11.22 -0.47
CA SER A 524 11.23 -12.39 0.36
C SER A 524 10.19 -13.25 -0.35
N LYS A 525 10.63 -14.35 -0.95
CA LYS A 525 9.80 -15.56 -0.91
C LYS A 525 9.31 -15.69 0.53
N PRO A 526 8.03 -16.00 0.78
CA PRO A 526 7.59 -16.28 2.14
C PRO A 526 8.56 -17.30 2.76
N PRO A 527 8.97 -17.14 4.03
CA PRO A 527 9.84 -18.13 4.68
C PRO A 527 9.20 -19.50 4.49
N ASN A 528 10.02 -20.52 4.20
CA ASN A 528 9.53 -21.86 3.85
C ASN A 528 8.66 -22.44 4.99
N ILE A 529 7.34 -22.24 4.90
CA ILE A 529 6.37 -23.02 5.66
C ILE A 529 6.16 -24.30 4.84
N CYS A 530 6.75 -25.38 5.33
CA CYS A 530 6.56 -26.79 4.95
C CYS A 530 6.58 -27.15 3.44
N LYS A 531 7.39 -28.15 3.08
CA LYS A 531 7.23 -28.83 1.79
C LYS A 531 5.81 -29.44 1.73
N PRO A 532 5.17 -29.53 0.55
CA PRO A 532 3.73 -29.82 0.42
C PRO A 532 3.34 -31.30 0.64
N TYR A 533 3.93 -31.95 1.64
CA TYR A 533 3.60 -33.29 2.13
C TYR A 533 3.93 -33.37 3.63
N ASP A 534 3.08 -32.79 4.47
CA ASP A 534 2.89 -33.23 5.86
C ASP A 534 1.44 -32.86 6.27
N TYR A 535 0.62 -33.88 6.47
CA TYR A 535 -0.73 -33.76 7.04
C TYR A 535 -0.64 -34.02 8.55
N ASP A 536 -0.21 -33.03 9.33
CA ASP A 536 -0.63 -32.94 10.74
C ASP A 536 -0.28 -31.58 11.34
N CYS A 537 -1.31 -30.83 11.77
CA CYS A 537 -1.25 -29.70 12.71
C CYS A 537 -2.66 -29.13 12.94
N GLY A 538 -3.57 -29.96 13.44
CA GLY A 538 -4.80 -29.52 14.10
C GLY A 538 -4.82 -30.08 15.53
N PRO A 539 -5.20 -29.30 16.56
CA PRO A 539 -5.37 -29.85 17.89
C PRO A 539 -6.53 -30.85 17.90
N ILE A 540 -6.27 -32.03 18.45
CA ILE A 540 -7.22 -33.14 18.53
C ILE A 540 -8.39 -32.76 19.44
N LEU A 541 -9.59 -32.63 18.87
CA LEU A 541 -10.84 -32.87 19.60
C LEU A 541 -11.39 -34.22 19.17
N LYS A 542 -11.33 -35.20 20.08
CA LYS A 542 -11.96 -36.51 19.90
C LYS A 542 -13.46 -36.38 20.13
N GLU A 543 -14.26 -36.83 19.17
CA GLU A 543 -15.52 -37.52 19.49
C GLU A 543 -15.61 -38.84 18.70
N PRO A 544 -16.34 -39.85 19.21
CA PRO A 544 -16.08 -41.23 18.83
C PRO A 544 -17.05 -41.79 17.78
N GLY A 545 -16.48 -42.51 16.81
CA GLY A 545 -17.15 -43.62 16.14
C GLY A 545 -17.71 -43.34 14.74
N LEU A 546 -16.99 -43.83 13.73
CA LEU A 546 -17.54 -44.76 12.74
C LEU A 546 -16.40 -45.52 12.04
N LYS A 547 -16.65 -46.82 11.82
CA LYS A 547 -15.65 -47.88 11.62
C LYS A 547 -14.91 -47.82 10.28
N ASP A 548 -13.67 -48.33 10.29
CA ASP A 548 -12.90 -48.70 9.08
C ASP A 548 -13.66 -49.65 8.15
N TYR A 549 -13.47 -49.50 6.83
CA TYR A 549 -13.42 -50.64 5.91
C TYR A 549 -12.68 -50.31 4.59
N TYR A 550 -11.48 -50.89 4.40
CA TYR A 550 -10.88 -51.29 3.11
C TYR A 550 -10.40 -50.16 2.13
N HIS A 551 -9.27 -50.27 1.41
CA HIS A 551 -8.18 -51.27 1.44
C HIS A 551 -6.91 -50.72 0.74
N HIS A 552 -5.72 -51.22 1.13
CA HIS A 552 -4.48 -50.99 0.38
C HIS A 552 -4.46 -51.74 -0.97
N LYS A 553 -3.94 -51.10 -2.04
CA LYS A 553 -2.96 -51.61 -3.05
C LYS A 553 -2.97 -50.79 -4.35
N TRP A 554 -2.09 -49.77 -4.52
CA TRP A 554 -1.72 -49.25 -5.86
C TRP A 554 -0.38 -48.50 -6.00
N TYR A 555 0.61 -48.70 -5.12
CA TYR A 555 1.91 -47.99 -5.19
C TYR A 555 3.14 -48.88 -5.46
N ALA A 556 3.06 -49.72 -6.49
CA ALA A 556 4.16 -50.63 -6.90
C ALA A 556 4.53 -50.58 -8.41
N ARG A 557 4.22 -49.50 -9.13
CA ARG A 557 4.52 -49.39 -10.59
C ARG A 557 5.26 -48.14 -11.09
N ILE A 558 5.58 -47.14 -10.25
CA ILE A 558 6.28 -45.91 -10.68
C ILE A 558 7.66 -45.77 -10.03
N LYS A 559 8.53 -46.77 -10.24
CA LYS A 559 9.98 -46.68 -10.01
C LYS A 559 10.84 -47.14 -11.21
N LYS A 560 10.23 -47.33 -12.39
CA LYS A 560 10.92 -47.86 -13.59
C LYS A 560 10.95 -46.92 -14.83
N SER A 561 10.43 -45.69 -14.74
CA SER A 561 10.43 -44.72 -15.87
C SER A 561 11.45 -43.58 -15.77
N LYS A 562 12.01 -43.26 -14.60
CA LYS A 562 12.98 -42.16 -14.41
C LYS A 562 14.46 -42.56 -14.54
N LYS A 563 14.79 -43.39 -15.55
CA LYS A 563 16.20 -43.73 -15.89
C LYS A 563 16.59 -43.53 -17.36
N ASN A 564 15.67 -43.10 -18.23
CA ASN A 564 15.89 -43.02 -19.69
C ASN A 564 15.92 -41.61 -20.31
N GLU A 565 15.71 -40.52 -19.55
CA GLU A 565 15.74 -39.16 -20.13
C GLU A 565 17.08 -38.42 -19.90
N THR A 566 17.82 -38.75 -18.85
CA THR A 566 19.12 -38.12 -18.54
C THR A 566 20.25 -38.47 -19.53
N GLN A 567 20.02 -39.40 -20.47
CA GLN A 567 20.96 -39.75 -21.54
C GLN A 567 20.69 -39.08 -22.89
N LYS A 568 19.61 -38.28 -23.05
CA LYS A 568 19.28 -37.62 -24.34
C LYS A 568 19.77 -36.17 -24.48
N PHE A 569 20.25 -35.52 -23.42
CA PHE A 569 20.65 -34.10 -23.47
C PHE A 569 22.16 -33.83 -23.63
N VAL A 570 23.01 -34.86 -23.73
CA VAL A 570 24.49 -34.70 -23.87
C VAL A 570 24.98 -34.93 -25.32
N ARG A 571 24.08 -35.06 -26.30
CA ARG A 571 24.43 -35.27 -27.73
C ARG A 571 23.88 -34.22 -28.71
N ALA A 572 23.47 -33.04 -28.24
CA ALA A 572 22.91 -31.97 -29.08
C ALA A 572 23.82 -30.75 -29.30
N SER A 573 25.06 -30.73 -28.75
CA SER A 573 25.95 -29.56 -28.79
C SER A 573 27.29 -29.80 -29.52
N ALA A 574 27.33 -30.73 -30.49
CA ALA A 574 28.57 -31.15 -31.14
C ALA A 574 28.54 -31.16 -32.70
N VAL A 575 27.55 -30.51 -33.34
CA VAL A 575 27.37 -30.59 -34.81
C VAL A 575 27.46 -29.23 -35.54
N LEU A 576 27.54 -28.09 -34.84
CA LEU A 576 27.66 -26.75 -35.46
C LEU A 576 29.07 -26.14 -35.39
N LYS A 577 30.10 -26.95 -35.68
CA LYS A 577 31.47 -26.48 -35.97
C LYS A 577 32.14 -27.35 -37.05
N LYS A 578 31.72 -27.21 -38.31
CA LYS A 578 32.51 -27.47 -39.53
C LYS A 578 31.70 -27.02 -40.76
N ASN A 579 32.41 -26.50 -41.77
CA ASN A 579 31.93 -26.03 -43.09
C ASN A 579 31.12 -24.72 -43.05
N SER A 580 31.34 -23.71 -43.90
CA SER A 580 32.49 -23.43 -44.77
C SER A 580 32.67 -21.93 -44.98
N PHE A 581 33.94 -21.59 -45.16
CA PHE A 581 34.52 -20.44 -45.85
C PHE A 581 33.88 -20.10 -47.22
N VAL A 582 34.20 -18.88 -47.70
CA VAL A 582 33.99 -18.32 -49.06
C VAL A 582 32.59 -17.78 -49.39
N LEU A 583 32.43 -16.45 -49.30
CA LEU A 583 32.33 -15.60 -50.49
C LEU A 583 32.81 -14.16 -50.18
N MET A 584 33.56 -13.55 -51.08
CA MET A 584 34.03 -12.15 -51.00
C MET A 584 33.10 -11.20 -51.77
N GLY A 585 33.13 -9.90 -51.42
CA GLY A 585 33.16 -8.83 -52.43
C GLY A 585 32.19 -7.66 -52.26
N PHE A 586 32.75 -6.47 -51.93
CA PHE A 586 32.33 -5.08 -52.30
C PHE A 586 30.86 -4.63 -52.00
N VAL A 587 30.51 -3.41 -51.56
CA VAL A 587 31.07 -2.04 -51.55
C VAL A 587 30.67 -1.39 -50.18
N GLY A 588 31.30 -0.38 -49.57
CA GLY A 588 32.43 0.50 -49.91
C GLY A 588 32.67 1.55 -48.79
N CYS A 589 33.12 2.77 -49.13
CA CYS A 589 33.44 3.85 -48.16
C CYS A 589 32.41 4.99 -48.10
N ILE A 590 32.33 5.71 -46.96
CA ILE A 590 32.46 7.19 -46.89
C ILE A 590 32.68 7.68 -45.42
N THR A 591 33.55 8.68 -45.32
CA THR A 591 34.06 9.53 -44.21
C THR A 591 33.04 10.02 -43.14
N VAL A 592 33.41 10.21 -41.85
CA VAL A 592 34.09 11.39 -41.20
C VAL A 592 33.28 12.70 -41.41
N THR A 593 32.88 13.52 -40.41
CA THR A 593 33.69 14.16 -39.33
C THR A 593 32.88 14.61 -38.08
N TYR A 594 33.58 15.11 -37.06
CA TYR A 594 33.10 15.71 -35.80
C TYR A 594 32.70 17.20 -35.91
N ASN A 595 31.94 17.67 -34.90
CA ASN A 595 31.77 19.06 -34.40
C ASN A 595 31.16 20.14 -35.31
N PHE A 596 30.13 20.82 -34.77
CA PHE A 596 30.20 22.27 -34.54
C PHE A 596 29.34 22.68 -33.32
N LEU A 597 29.82 23.68 -32.59
CA LEU A 597 29.09 24.37 -31.51
C LEU A 597 28.19 25.48 -32.09
N LEU A 598 27.08 25.76 -31.40
CA LEU A 598 26.63 27.11 -31.03
C LEU A 598 25.84 27.01 -29.71
#